data_AF-A0A497P7M4-F1
#
_entry.id   AF-A0A497P7M4-F1
#
_cell.length_a   1.000
_cell.length_b   1.000
_cell.length_c   1.000
_cell.angle_alpha   90.00
_cell.angle_beta   90.00
_cell.angle_gamma   90.00
#
_symmetry.space_group_name_H-M   'P 1'
#
loop_
_entity.id
_entity.type
_entity.pdbx_description
1 polymer ?
#
loop_
_entity_poly.entity_id
_entity_poly.type
_entity_poly.pdbx_seq_one_letter_code
_entity_poly.pdbx_strand_id
1 'polypeptide(L)'
;MASVTTDDVRDTLNVTSTDIPDAQVTKMIKKAEVTLELETARSIDYNNCTDEEALFITNLAAIYAICYLTGGSAVGLSFSVGNERVDVLSGAPPLRALQQEVERVLKRMRGATLKRV
;
A
#
# COMPACT_ATOMS: atom_id res chain seq x y z
N MET A 1 -4.73 -14.68 11.54
CA MET A 1 -3.66 -13.70 11.23
C MET A 1 -3.64 -13.57 9.73
N ALA A 2 -3.49 -12.36 9.23
CA ALA A 2 -3.51 -12.04 7.81
C ALA A 2 -2.10 -12.05 7.24
N SER A 3 -1.99 -12.23 5.92
CA SER A 3 -0.75 -12.13 5.17
C SER A 3 -1.02 -11.35 3.90
N VAL A 4 -0.10 -10.46 3.52
CA VAL A 4 -0.20 -9.70 2.27
C VAL A 4 0.58 -10.42 1.18
N THR A 5 -0.09 -10.74 0.09
CA THR A 5 0.49 -11.38 -1.09
C THR A 5 0.62 -10.39 -2.24
N THR A 6 1.39 -10.78 -3.27
CA THR A 6 1.48 -9.97 -4.49
C THR A 6 0.16 -9.89 -5.24
N ASP A 7 -0.69 -10.90 -5.11
CA ASP A 7 -1.98 -10.95 -5.78
C ASP A 7 -2.99 -10.03 -5.10
N ASP A 8 -2.98 -9.90 -3.76
CA ASP A 8 -3.85 -8.95 -3.05
C ASP A 8 -3.68 -7.50 -3.56
N VAL A 9 -2.42 -7.10 -3.83
CA VAL A 9 -2.11 -5.77 -4.36
C VAL A 9 -2.57 -5.60 -5.81
N ARG A 10 -2.46 -6.66 -6.61
CA ARG A 10 -2.89 -6.65 -8.02
C ARG A 10 -4.39 -6.63 -8.17
N ASP A 11 -5.07 -7.45 -7.39
CA ASP A 11 -6.53 -7.53 -7.35
C ASP A 11 -7.12 -6.17 -6.92
N THR A 12 -6.47 -5.49 -5.97
CA THR A 12 -6.85 -4.13 -5.56
C THR A 12 -6.81 -3.13 -6.74
N LEU A 13 -5.88 -3.29 -7.67
CA LEU A 13 -5.72 -2.40 -8.83
C LEU A 13 -6.39 -2.93 -10.09
N ASN A 14 -6.96 -4.14 -10.05
CA ASN A 14 -7.45 -4.87 -11.22
C ASN A 14 -6.40 -4.96 -12.34
N VAL A 15 -5.14 -5.24 -11.96
CA VAL A 15 -4.00 -5.45 -12.87
C VAL A 15 -3.48 -6.87 -12.76
N THR A 16 -2.60 -7.26 -13.67
CA THR A 16 -2.06 -8.62 -13.72
C THR A 16 -0.53 -8.63 -13.57
N SER A 17 0.06 -9.83 -13.49
CA SER A 17 1.51 -9.99 -13.44
C SER A 17 2.24 -9.54 -14.71
N THR A 18 1.53 -9.32 -15.83
CA THR A 18 2.11 -8.71 -17.03
C THR A 18 2.30 -7.20 -16.90
N ASP A 19 1.48 -6.54 -16.07
CA ASP A 19 1.55 -5.09 -15.85
C ASP A 19 2.61 -4.74 -14.80
N ILE A 20 2.65 -5.52 -13.71
CA ILE A 20 3.68 -5.40 -12.66
C ILE A 20 4.17 -6.81 -12.26
N PRO A 21 5.47 -7.11 -12.41
CA PRO A 21 6.03 -8.41 -12.05
C PRO A 21 6.07 -8.61 -10.53
N ASP A 22 6.01 -9.87 -10.07
CA ASP A 22 5.96 -10.24 -8.64
C ASP A 22 7.07 -9.57 -7.84
N ALA A 23 8.29 -9.63 -8.36
CA ALA A 23 9.47 -9.05 -7.71
C ALA A 23 9.33 -7.55 -7.44
N GLN A 24 8.57 -6.83 -8.26
CA GLN A 24 8.31 -5.41 -8.08
C GLN A 24 7.21 -5.17 -7.03
N VAL A 25 6.13 -5.96 -7.06
CA VAL A 25 5.08 -5.90 -6.04
C VAL A 25 5.63 -6.28 -4.66
N THR A 26 6.44 -7.33 -4.54
CA THR A 26 7.08 -7.70 -3.27
C THR A 26 7.95 -6.57 -2.69
N LYS A 27 8.66 -5.83 -3.55
CA LYS A 27 9.42 -4.64 -3.09
C LYS A 27 8.50 -3.54 -2.58
N MET A 28 7.33 -3.35 -3.19
CA MET A 28 6.33 -2.36 -2.75
C MET A 28 5.72 -2.74 -1.40
N ILE A 29 5.37 -4.02 -1.22
CA ILE A 29 4.89 -4.57 0.05
C ILE A 29 5.91 -4.34 1.17
N LYS A 30 7.18 -4.72 0.95
CA LYS A 30 8.25 -4.49 1.94
C LYS A 30 8.47 -3.02 2.25
N LYS A 31 8.39 -2.13 1.26
CA LYS A 31 8.46 -0.68 1.50
C LYS A 31 7.29 -0.18 2.33
N ALA A 32 6.09 -0.69 2.10
CA ALA A 32 4.89 -0.31 2.83
C ALA A 32 4.93 -0.81 4.28
N GLU A 33 5.39 -2.04 4.51
CA GLU A 33 5.71 -2.61 5.82
C GLU A 33 6.68 -1.71 6.59
N VAL A 34 7.86 -1.42 6.03
CA VAL A 34 8.85 -0.53 6.68
C VAL A 34 8.27 0.86 6.97
N THR A 35 7.44 1.40 6.07
CA THR A 35 6.77 2.69 6.31
C THR A 35 5.84 2.61 7.52
N LEU A 36 5.07 1.53 7.63
CA LEU A 36 4.16 1.33 8.75
C LEU A 36 4.92 1.12 10.08
N GLU A 37 6.02 0.36 10.05
CA GLU A 37 6.90 0.19 11.20
C GLU A 37 7.45 1.54 11.72
N LEU A 38 7.89 2.40 10.80
CA LEU A 38 8.40 3.74 11.15
C LEU A 38 7.30 4.64 11.75
N GLU A 39 6.08 4.60 11.22
CA GLU A 39 4.98 5.44 11.71
C GLU A 39 4.38 4.94 13.04
N THR A 40 4.47 3.64 13.32
CA THR A 40 3.91 3.02 14.53
C THR A 40 4.95 2.70 15.60
N ALA A 41 6.24 2.79 15.26
CA ALA A 41 7.38 2.37 16.08
C ALA A 41 7.27 0.91 16.56
N ARG A 42 6.78 0.01 15.71
CA ARG A 42 6.60 -1.42 15.97
C ARG A 42 7.24 -2.24 14.87
N SER A 43 7.62 -3.48 15.19
CA SER A 43 8.00 -4.45 14.16
C SER A 43 6.74 -5.11 13.62
N ILE A 44 6.63 -5.17 12.29
CA ILE A 44 5.48 -5.69 11.56
C ILE A 44 6.03 -6.72 10.58
N ASP A 45 5.35 -7.85 10.46
CA ASP A 45 5.65 -8.87 9.46
C ASP A 45 4.46 -8.98 8.52
N TYR A 46 4.64 -8.60 7.26
CA TYR A 46 3.56 -8.69 6.26
C TYR A 46 3.06 -10.12 6.03
N ASN A 47 3.81 -11.16 6.42
CA ASN A 47 3.37 -12.56 6.33
C ASN A 47 2.52 -12.99 7.52
N ASN A 48 2.50 -12.19 8.60
CA ASN A 48 1.83 -12.55 9.84
C ASN A 48 1.39 -11.32 10.62
N CYS A 49 0.48 -10.55 10.03
CA CYS A 49 0.01 -9.28 10.55
C CYS A 49 -1.49 -9.33 10.93
N THR A 50 -1.95 -8.27 11.58
CA THR A 50 -3.37 -8.04 11.84
C THR A 50 -4.08 -7.62 10.56
N ASP A 51 -5.41 -7.75 10.52
CA ASP A 51 -6.20 -7.33 9.35
C ASP A 51 -6.02 -5.82 9.05
N GLU A 52 -5.81 -5.00 10.09
CA GLU A 52 -5.58 -3.55 9.95
C GLU A 52 -4.22 -3.25 9.30
N GLU A 53 -3.17 -3.96 9.73
CA GLU A 53 -1.82 -3.83 9.15
C GLU A 53 -1.80 -4.36 7.71
N ALA A 54 -2.44 -5.50 7.46
CA ALA A 54 -2.56 -6.07 6.11
C ALA A 54 -3.26 -5.10 5.15
N LEU A 55 -4.36 -4.49 5.60
CA LEU A 55 -5.10 -3.49 4.82
C LEU A 55 -4.22 -2.25 4.51
N PHE A 56 -3.50 -1.74 5.51
CA PHE A 56 -2.60 -0.61 5.31
C PHE A 56 -1.49 -0.93 4.31
N ILE A 57 -0.82 -2.07 4.48
CA ILE A 57 0.30 -2.51 3.62
C ILE A 57 -0.19 -2.71 2.19
N THR A 58 -1.34 -3.37 2.00
CA THR A 58 -1.93 -3.61 0.68
C THR A 58 -2.26 -2.29 -0.02
N ASN A 59 -2.95 -1.38 0.66
CA ASN A 59 -3.34 -0.09 0.08
C ASN A 59 -2.14 0.81 -0.23
N LEU A 60 -1.14 0.84 0.63
CA LEU A 60 0.07 1.63 0.39
C LEU A 60 0.93 1.01 -0.74
N ALA A 61 1.02 -0.32 -0.82
CA ALA A 61 1.66 -1.00 -1.93
C ALA A 61 0.92 -0.76 -3.26
N ALA A 62 -0.41 -0.71 -3.23
CA ALA A 62 -1.23 -0.36 -4.39
C ALA A 62 -0.97 1.09 -4.86
N ILE A 63 -0.82 2.04 -3.94
CA ILE A 63 -0.40 3.42 -4.28
C ILE A 63 0.98 3.42 -4.95
N TYR A 64 1.94 2.67 -4.41
CA TYR A 64 3.28 2.56 -5.02
C TYR A 64 3.23 1.94 -6.42
N ALA A 65 2.35 0.96 -6.64
CA ALA A 65 2.11 0.35 -7.93
C ALA A 65 1.48 1.34 -8.92
N ILE A 66 0.50 2.15 -8.52
CA ILE A 66 -0.06 3.23 -9.35
C ILE A 66 1.04 4.24 -9.75
N CYS A 67 1.86 4.68 -8.80
CA CYS A 67 2.98 5.58 -9.10
C CYS A 67 3.97 4.94 -10.07
N TYR A 68 4.28 3.65 -9.92
CA TYR A 68 5.16 2.94 -10.85
C TYR A 68 4.57 2.86 -12.27
N LEU A 69 3.30 2.47 -12.41
CA LEU A 69 2.62 2.34 -13.71
C LEU A 69 2.45 3.67 -14.44
N THR A 70 2.28 4.77 -13.69
CA THR A 70 2.11 6.11 -14.25
C THR A 70 3.44 6.81 -14.54
N GLY A 71 4.58 6.20 -14.19
CA GLY A 71 5.90 6.83 -14.28
C GLY A 71 6.11 7.95 -13.24
N GLY A 72 5.30 7.93 -12.17
CA GLY A 72 5.43 8.79 -11.02
C GLY A 72 6.52 8.33 -10.05
N SER A 73 6.52 8.90 -8.84
CA SER A 73 7.49 8.58 -7.80
C SER A 73 6.80 8.49 -6.44
N ALA A 74 7.24 7.57 -5.59
CA ALA A 74 6.70 7.38 -4.26
C ALA A 74 7.79 7.02 -3.24
N VAL A 75 7.79 7.71 -2.10
CA VAL A 75 8.69 7.51 -0.97
C VAL A 75 7.91 7.71 0.33
N GLY A 76 7.68 6.62 1.07
CA GLY A 76 6.87 6.65 2.29
C GLY A 76 5.43 7.08 1.98
N LEU A 77 4.90 7.99 2.80
CA LEU A 77 3.55 8.54 2.59
C LEU A 77 3.51 9.69 1.55
N SER A 78 4.64 10.05 0.96
CA SER A 78 4.73 11.08 -0.08
C SER A 78 4.83 10.45 -1.46
N PHE A 79 3.89 10.78 -2.34
CA PHE A 79 3.85 10.23 -3.69
C PHE A 79 3.32 11.23 -4.71
N SER A 80 3.81 11.08 -5.93
CA SER A 80 3.45 11.84 -7.12
C SER A 80 3.06 10.85 -8.20
N VAL A 81 1.87 11.04 -8.77
CA VAL A 81 1.43 10.29 -9.94
C VAL A 81 2.03 10.95 -11.17
N GLY A 82 2.51 10.13 -12.10
CA GLY A 82 3.00 10.62 -13.38
C GLY A 82 1.84 10.89 -14.34
N ASN A 83 1.89 10.30 -15.52
CA ASN A 83 0.82 10.46 -16.51
C ASN A 83 -0.42 9.65 -16.08
N GLU A 84 -1.52 10.33 -15.76
CA GLU A 84 -2.76 9.72 -15.25
C GLU A 84 -3.56 8.96 -16.32
N ARG A 85 -3.16 9.03 -17.59
CA ARG A 85 -3.76 8.33 -18.73
C ARG A 85 -3.14 6.95 -18.98
N VAL A 86 -3.05 6.10 -17.96
CA VAL A 86 -2.60 4.72 -18.15
C VAL A 86 -3.82 3.83 -18.32
N ASP A 87 -4.00 3.25 -19.51
CA ASP A 87 -5.13 2.35 -19.80
C ASP A 87 -5.20 1.16 -18.82
N VAL A 88 -4.05 0.73 -18.29
CA VAL A 88 -3.91 -0.32 -17.27
C VAL A 88 -4.64 0.02 -15.96
N LEU A 89 -4.81 1.29 -15.63
CA LEU A 89 -5.47 1.74 -14.39
C LEU A 89 -6.97 2.01 -14.56
N SER A 90 -7.57 1.71 -15.71
CA SER A 90 -8.98 2.02 -15.99
C SER A 90 -9.97 1.32 -15.05
N GLY A 91 -9.58 0.20 -14.45
CA GLY A 91 -10.36 -0.54 -13.45
C GLY A 91 -9.90 -0.31 -12.00
N ALA A 92 -8.85 0.47 -11.78
CA ALA A 92 -8.28 0.69 -10.46
C ALA A 92 -9.12 1.69 -9.65
N PRO A 93 -9.17 1.55 -8.31
CA PRO A 93 -9.79 2.54 -7.45
C PRO A 93 -9.07 3.90 -7.58
N PRO A 94 -9.78 5.02 -7.41
CA PRO A 94 -9.15 6.33 -7.50
C PRO A 94 -8.12 6.47 -6.39
N LEU A 95 -6.93 6.98 -6.74
CA LEU A 95 -5.81 7.14 -5.80
C LEU A 95 -6.27 7.77 -4.48
N ARG A 96 -7.07 8.84 -4.54
CA ARG A 96 -7.60 9.55 -3.36
C ARG A 96 -8.33 8.64 -2.37
N ALA A 97 -9.06 7.64 -2.84
CA ALA A 97 -9.73 6.68 -1.95
C ALA A 97 -8.70 5.84 -1.18
N LEU A 98 -7.67 5.34 -1.88
CA LEU A 98 -6.57 4.62 -1.24
C LEU A 98 -5.82 5.52 -0.24
N GLN A 99 -5.53 6.78 -0.59
CA GLN A 99 -4.87 7.72 0.34
C GLN A 99 -5.69 7.92 1.62
N GLN A 100 -6.99 8.16 1.47
CA GLN A 100 -7.90 8.37 2.61
C GLN A 100 -7.99 7.14 3.50
N GLU A 101 -7.98 5.95 2.92
CA GLU A 101 -8.02 4.71 3.69
C GLU A 101 -6.70 4.46 4.43
N VAL A 102 -5.56 4.63 3.77
CA VAL A 102 -4.23 4.57 4.40
C VAL A 102 -4.14 5.54 5.57
N GLU A 103 -4.55 6.80 5.39
CA GLU A 103 -4.53 7.81 6.46
C GLU A 103 -5.49 7.47 7.61
N ARG A 104 -6.70 6.99 7.28
CA ARG A 104 -7.71 6.58 8.28
C ARG A 104 -7.22 5.42 9.13
N VAL A 105 -6.68 4.38 8.49
CA VAL A 105 -6.16 3.17 9.16
C VAL A 105 -4.95 3.56 10.01
N LEU A 106 -4.04 4.37 9.47
CA LEU A 106 -2.89 4.88 10.22
C LEU A 106 -3.31 5.68 11.46
N LYS A 107 -4.28 6.59 11.32
CA LYS A 107 -4.79 7.38 12.44
C LYS A 107 -5.42 6.51 13.52
N ARG A 108 -6.11 5.42 13.14
CA ARG A 108 -6.62 4.44 14.10
C ARG A 108 -5.49 3.73 14.84
N MET A 109 -4.48 3.24 14.13
CA MET A 109 -3.33 2.56 14.73
C MET A 109 -2.55 3.50 15.67
N ARG A 110 -2.27 4.74 15.24
CA ARG A 110 -1.60 5.75 16.09
C ARG A 110 -2.45 6.16 17.29
N GLY A 111 -3.77 6.34 17.10
CA GLY A 111 -4.71 6.67 18.17
C GLY A 111 -4.88 5.54 19.18
N ALA A 112 -4.82 4.28 18.75
CA ALA A 112 -4.80 3.11 19.62
C ALA A 112 -3.49 3.05 20.44
N THR A 113 -2.36 3.47 19.86
CA THR A 113 -1.09 3.58 20.57
C THR A 113 -1.09 4.70 21.61
N LEU A 114 -1.71 5.86 21.33
CA LEU A 114 -1.78 7.00 22.25
C LEU A 114 -2.79 6.82 23.40
N LYS A 115 -3.82 5.97 23.23
CA LYS A 115 -4.79 5.67 24.30
C LYS A 115 -4.28 4.68 25.35
N ARG A 116 -3.07 4.14 25.18
CA ARG A 116 -2.39 3.26 26.15
C ARG A 116 -1.32 4.06 26.92
N VAL A 117 -1.72 5.12 27.62
CA VAL A 117 -0.91 5.77 28.66
C VAL A 117 -1.83 6.21 29.79
#